data_AF-A0A536KQ97-F1
#
_entry.id   AF-A0A536KQ97-F1
#
_cell.length_a   1.000
_cell.length_b   1.000
_cell.length_c   1.000
_cell.angle_alpha   90.00
_cell.angle_beta   90.00
_cell.angle_gamma   90.00
#
_symmetry.space_group_name_H-M   'P 1'
#
loop_
_entity.id
_entity.type
_entity.pdbx_description
1 polymer ?
#
loop_
_entity_poly.entity_id
_entity_poly.type
_entity_poly.pdbx_seq_one_letter_code
_entity_poly.pdbx_strand_id
1 'polypeptide(L)'
;MHISQPAANLQLAGQLAASAGSTPAGQARLALAAAVGDLPGWFDPAAPEPAPDDYPARAAAQALWNTRVDFAYAFAGRAEVEQRAGGNPSWNLGVDYRRLLQQSIDRDEVVGLYRVAGLDLDRDLAALTRGRRSGRTLQRSPICDAISSSTAGLRSRF
;
A
#
# COMPACT_ATOMS: atom_id res chain seq x y z
N MET A 1 14.50 5.41 1.58
CA MET A 1 13.95 4.60 2.69
C MET A 1 14.64 3.26 2.62
N HIS A 2 15.10 2.70 3.73
CA HIS A 2 15.72 1.38 3.76
C HIS A 2 15.11 0.57 4.92
N ILE A 3 14.59 -0.62 4.63
CA ILE A 3 13.97 -1.49 5.64
C ILE A 3 15.06 -2.30 6.35
N SER A 4 15.43 -1.89 7.56
CA SER A 4 16.46 -2.56 8.37
C SER A 4 15.93 -3.63 9.33
N GLN A 5 14.63 -3.63 9.63
CA GLN A 5 13.99 -4.55 10.57
C GLN A 5 12.68 -5.13 10.02
N PRO A 6 12.73 -5.92 8.93
CA PRO A 6 11.54 -6.42 8.23
C PRO A 6 10.58 -7.21 9.13
N ALA A 7 11.09 -8.14 9.93
CA ALA A 7 10.27 -8.98 10.81
C ALA A 7 9.61 -8.17 11.95
N ALA A 8 10.34 -7.24 12.56
CA ALA A 8 9.79 -6.38 13.61
C ALA A 8 8.71 -5.43 13.06
N ASN A 9 8.92 -4.88 11.86
CA ASN A 9 7.93 -4.05 11.18
C ASN A 9 6.64 -4.83 10.87
N LEU A 10 6.77 -6.08 10.40
CA LEU A 10 5.61 -6.94 10.15
C LEU A 10 4.83 -7.21 11.44
N GLN A 11 5.52 -7.58 12.52
CA GLN A 11 4.89 -7.81 13.81
C GLN A 11 4.16 -6.56 14.32
N LEU A 12 4.82 -5.40 14.24
CA LEU A 12 4.23 -4.12 14.66
C LEU A 12 3.01 -3.76 13.81
N ALA A 13 3.07 -3.95 12.49
CA ALA A 13 1.95 -3.69 11.59
C ALA A 13 0.72 -4.55 11.95
N GLY A 14 0.93 -5.84 12.24
CA GLY A 14 -0.13 -6.73 12.69
C GLY A 14 -0.76 -6.27 14.02
N GLN A 15 0.06 -5.87 14.99
CA GLN A 15 -0.42 -5.35 16.28
C GLN A 15 -1.23 -4.05 16.13
N LEU A 16 -0.74 -3.11 15.31
CA LEU A 16 -1.43 -1.85 15.03
C LEU A 16 -2.74 -2.08 14.29
N ALA A 17 -2.78 -2.99 13.31
CA ALA A 17 -4.01 -3.35 12.61
C ALA A 17 -5.03 -4.01 13.53
N ALA A 18 -4.61 -4.94 14.40
CA ALA A 18 -5.49 -5.55 15.39
C ALA A 18 -6.07 -4.52 16.37
N SER A 19 -5.22 -3.59 16.86
CA SER A 19 -5.66 -2.51 17.74
C SER A 19 -6.65 -1.57 17.04
N ALA A 20 -6.34 -1.14 15.81
CA ALA A 20 -7.21 -0.27 15.03
C ALA A 20 -8.56 -0.94 14.72
N GLY A 21 -8.53 -2.21 14.32
CA GLY A 21 -9.72 -3.02 14.00
C GLY A 21 -10.69 -3.19 15.16
N SER A 22 -10.28 -2.87 16.40
CA SER A 22 -11.15 -2.91 17.59
C SER A 22 -12.01 -1.65 17.76
N THR A 23 -11.91 -0.67 16.85
CA THR A 23 -12.68 0.60 16.94
C THR A 23 -13.32 0.93 15.59
N PRO A 24 -14.51 1.57 15.55
CA PRO A 24 -15.11 2.01 14.29
C PRO A 24 -14.19 2.94 13.49
N ALA A 25 -13.49 3.85 14.17
CA ALA A 25 -12.55 4.77 13.54
C ALA A 25 -11.35 4.05 12.90
N GLY A 26 -10.80 3.03 13.57
CA GLY A 26 -9.69 2.26 13.02
C GLY A 26 -10.13 1.31 11.91
N GLN A 27 -11.31 0.69 12.02
CA GLN A 27 -11.92 -0.11 10.95
C GLN A 27 -12.10 0.72 9.68
N ALA A 28 -12.66 1.94 9.79
CA ALA A 28 -12.83 2.83 8.65
C ALA A 28 -11.50 3.18 7.96
N ARG A 29 -10.43 3.43 8.74
CA ARG A 29 -9.09 3.71 8.21
C ARG A 29 -8.42 2.50 7.58
N LEU A 30 -8.65 1.30 8.12
CA LEU A 30 -8.18 0.06 7.51
C LEU A 30 -8.91 -0.22 6.18
N ALA A 31 -10.22 0.04 6.11
CA ALA A 31 -10.99 -0.03 4.87
C ALA A 31 -10.49 1.00 3.84
N LEU A 32 -10.14 2.22 4.26
CA LEU A 32 -9.50 3.19 3.36
C LEU A 32 -8.17 2.66 2.80
N ALA A 33 -7.33 2.04 3.65
CA ALA A 33 -6.08 1.44 3.22
C ALA A 33 -6.30 0.28 2.24
N ALA A 34 -7.32 -0.55 2.47
CA ALA A 34 -7.72 -1.63 1.58
C ALA A 34 -8.22 -1.11 0.23
N ALA A 35 -9.10 -0.09 0.22
CA ALA A 35 -9.66 0.48 -0.99
C ALA A 35 -8.59 1.11 -1.91
N VAL A 36 -7.56 1.76 -1.34
CA VAL A 36 -6.43 2.29 -2.13
C VAL A 36 -5.42 1.20 -2.54
N GLY A 37 -5.47 0.05 -1.87
CA GLY A 37 -4.71 -1.16 -2.20
C GLY A 37 -5.43 -2.12 -3.14
N ASP A 38 -6.69 -1.82 -3.49
CA ASP A 38 -7.58 -2.65 -4.32
C ASP A 38 -7.81 -4.06 -3.75
N LEU A 39 -8.08 -4.15 -2.44
CA LEU A 39 -8.25 -5.43 -1.77
C LEU A 39 -9.69 -5.96 -1.87
N PRO A 40 -9.88 -7.26 -2.18
CA PRO A 40 -11.21 -7.85 -2.26
C PRO A 40 -11.97 -7.82 -0.92
N GLY A 41 -13.27 -7.55 -0.99
CA GLY A 41 -14.21 -7.66 0.13
C GLY A 41 -14.55 -9.11 0.55
N TRP A 42 -13.88 -10.11 -0.02
CA TRP A 42 -14.07 -11.53 0.28
C TRP A 42 -12.72 -12.23 0.39
N PHE A 43 -12.53 -13.02 1.46
CA PHE A 43 -11.24 -13.63 1.78
C PHE A 43 -11.29 -15.17 1.80
N ASP A 44 -12.30 -15.74 2.44
CA ASP A 44 -12.44 -17.19 2.58
C ASP A 44 -13.44 -17.75 1.56
N PRO A 45 -12.99 -18.45 0.51
CA PRO A 45 -13.87 -19.00 -0.51
C PRO A 45 -14.79 -20.13 -0.01
N ALA A 46 -14.54 -20.67 1.19
CA ALA A 46 -15.41 -21.66 1.83
C ALA A 46 -16.55 -21.02 2.64
N ALA A 47 -16.51 -19.70 2.86
CA ALA A 47 -17.57 -18.94 3.54
C ALA A 47 -18.44 -18.17 2.52
N PRO A 48 -19.72 -17.88 2.85
CA PRO A 48 -20.54 -17.02 2.02
C PRO A 48 -19.86 -15.67 1.74
N GLU A 49 -19.91 -15.23 0.49
CA GLU A 49 -19.43 -13.90 0.10
C GLU A 49 -20.29 -12.81 0.78
N PRO A 50 -19.67 -11.81 1.46
CA PRO A 50 -20.41 -10.68 2.01
C PRO A 50 -21.23 -9.96 0.95
N ALA A 51 -22.42 -9.49 1.34
CA ALA A 51 -23.24 -8.68 0.44
C ALA A 51 -22.48 -7.40 0.04
N PRO A 52 -22.69 -6.87 -1.18
CA PRO A 52 -21.96 -5.69 -1.64
C PRO A 52 -22.11 -4.44 -0.75
N ASP A 53 -23.21 -4.33 -0.02
CA ASP A 53 -23.54 -3.25 0.91
C ASP A 53 -23.31 -3.61 2.40
N ASP A 54 -22.83 -4.83 2.71
CA ASP A 54 -22.37 -5.21 4.04
C ASP A 54 -20.93 -4.71 4.28
N TYR A 55 -20.80 -3.40 4.40
CA TYR A 55 -19.52 -2.72 4.56
C TYR A 55 -18.70 -3.21 5.75
N PRO A 56 -19.27 -3.45 6.95
CA PRO A 56 -18.51 -4.04 8.05
C PRO A 56 -17.94 -5.41 7.74
N ALA A 57 -18.70 -6.30 7.09
CA ALA A 57 -18.21 -7.64 6.74
C ALA A 57 -17.13 -7.60 5.65
N ARG A 58 -17.30 -6.77 4.61
CA ARG A 58 -16.30 -6.57 3.56
C ARG A 58 -14.99 -6.00 4.11
N ALA A 59 -15.05 -4.98 4.96
CA ALA A 59 -13.87 -4.40 5.61
C ALA A 59 -13.16 -5.42 6.52
N ALA A 60 -13.91 -6.31 7.19
CA ALA A 60 -13.32 -7.39 7.97
C ALA A 60 -12.56 -8.40 7.08
N ALA A 61 -13.11 -8.76 5.91
CA ALA A 61 -12.42 -9.61 4.95
C ALA A 61 -11.15 -8.95 4.38
N GLN A 62 -11.21 -7.66 4.05
CA GLN A 62 -10.03 -6.89 3.62
C GLN A 62 -8.96 -6.77 4.72
N ALA A 63 -9.35 -6.70 6.00
CA ALA A 63 -8.40 -6.76 7.10
C ALA A 63 -7.67 -8.12 7.16
N LEU A 64 -8.33 -9.22 6.77
CA LEU A 64 -7.69 -10.52 6.62
C LEU A 64 -6.70 -10.53 5.44
N TRP A 65 -7.06 -9.97 4.28
CA TRP A 65 -6.12 -9.79 3.15
C TRP A 65 -4.85 -9.05 3.58
N ASN A 66 -5.02 -7.89 4.22
CA ASN A 66 -3.91 -7.09 4.75
C ASN A 66 -3.02 -7.93 5.69
N THR A 67 -3.61 -8.52 6.72
CA THR A 67 -2.84 -9.14 7.82
C THR A 67 -2.28 -10.52 7.50
N ARG A 68 -2.93 -11.27 6.60
CA ARG A 68 -2.54 -12.66 6.25
C ARG A 68 -1.76 -12.76 4.95
N VAL A 69 -1.84 -11.75 4.07
CA VAL A 69 -1.20 -11.77 2.75
C VAL A 69 -0.29 -10.57 2.57
N ASP A 70 -0.86 -9.36 2.51
CA ASP A 70 -0.12 -8.21 1.98
C ASP A 70 0.95 -7.68 2.93
N PHE A 71 0.72 -7.71 4.23
CA PHE A 71 1.70 -7.23 5.22
C PHE A 71 2.99 -8.04 5.16
N ALA A 72 2.91 -9.36 4.95
CA ALA A 72 4.10 -10.20 4.81
C ALA A 72 4.95 -9.73 3.61
N TYR A 73 4.31 -9.39 2.49
CA TYR A 73 5.01 -8.82 1.35
C TYR A 73 5.53 -7.39 1.63
N ALA A 74 4.66 -6.50 2.12
CA ALA A 74 4.93 -5.07 2.29
C ALA A 74 6.01 -4.78 3.35
N PHE A 75 6.11 -5.59 4.40
CA PHE A 75 7.06 -5.36 5.51
C PHE A 75 8.23 -6.34 5.51
N ALA A 76 8.00 -7.62 5.22
CA ALA A 76 9.08 -8.62 5.23
C ALA A 76 9.72 -8.82 3.85
N GLY A 77 8.91 -9.10 2.82
CA GLY A 77 9.42 -9.31 1.45
C GLY A 77 10.10 -8.08 0.85
N ARG A 78 9.67 -6.88 1.27
CA ARG A 78 10.19 -5.61 0.76
C ARG A 78 11.69 -5.37 1.02
N ALA A 79 12.25 -5.95 2.07
CA ALA A 79 13.69 -5.83 2.34
C ALA A 79 14.53 -6.53 1.25
N GLU A 80 14.08 -7.68 0.77
CA GLU A 80 14.76 -8.43 -0.28
C GLU A 80 14.67 -7.72 -1.63
N VAL A 81 13.48 -7.17 -1.93
CA VAL A 81 13.26 -6.37 -3.13
C VAL A 81 14.15 -5.13 -3.14
N GLU A 82 14.25 -4.40 -2.01
CA GLU A 82 15.15 -3.25 -1.87
C GLU A 82 16.62 -3.64 -2.03
N GLN A 83 17.03 -4.79 -1.50
CA GLN A 83 18.39 -5.31 -1.63
C GLN A 83 18.73 -5.60 -3.10
N ARG A 84 17.87 -6.32 -3.82
CA ARG A 84 18.07 -6.62 -5.25
C ARG A 84 18.06 -5.37 -6.13
N ALA A 85 17.21 -4.39 -5.76
CA ALA A 85 17.08 -3.14 -6.49
C ALA A 85 18.19 -2.13 -6.19
N GLY A 86 19.03 -2.36 -5.17
CA GLY A 86 20.06 -1.42 -4.72
C GLY A 86 19.47 -0.15 -4.10
N GLY A 87 18.27 -0.22 -3.53
CA GLY A 87 17.56 0.90 -2.92
C GLY A 87 16.04 0.77 -3.04
N ASN A 88 15.29 1.83 -2.67
CA ASN A 88 13.82 1.82 -2.67
C ASN A 88 13.25 1.90 -4.10
N PRO A 89 12.59 0.86 -4.61
CA PRO A 89 12.01 0.89 -5.96
C PRO A 89 10.66 1.61 -6.02
N SER A 90 9.99 1.84 -4.89
CA SER A 90 8.67 2.48 -4.86
C SER A 90 8.75 3.99 -4.67
N TRP A 91 7.66 4.67 -5.03
CA TRP A 91 7.48 6.10 -4.81
C TRP A 91 6.01 6.37 -4.50
N ASN A 92 5.75 7.41 -3.70
CA ASN A 92 4.40 7.96 -3.49
C ASN A 92 4.37 9.48 -3.71
N LEU A 93 5.48 10.05 -4.21
CA LEU A 93 5.52 11.43 -4.67
C LEU A 93 4.55 11.60 -5.85
N GLY A 94 3.70 12.63 -5.78
CA GLY A 94 2.71 12.92 -6.82
C GLY A 94 1.43 12.07 -6.77
N VAL A 95 1.32 11.09 -5.86
CA VAL A 95 0.07 10.33 -5.68
C VAL A 95 -1.02 11.25 -5.09
N ASP A 96 -2.18 11.26 -5.74
CA ASP A 96 -3.42 11.88 -5.25
C ASP A 96 -4.34 10.77 -4.73
N TYR A 97 -4.35 10.61 -3.41
CA TYR A 97 -5.15 9.56 -2.76
C TYR A 97 -6.65 9.81 -2.88
N ARG A 98 -7.08 11.07 -3.06
CA ARG A 98 -8.49 11.37 -3.28
C ARG A 98 -8.93 10.84 -4.64
N ARG A 99 -8.10 11.06 -5.67
CA ARG A 99 -8.35 10.51 -7.00
C ARG A 99 -8.33 8.98 -7.02
N LEU A 100 -7.41 8.35 -6.28
CA LEU A 100 -7.38 6.89 -6.15
C LEU A 100 -8.68 6.36 -5.54
N LEU A 101 -9.13 6.93 -4.41
CA LEU A 101 -10.37 6.49 -3.78
C LEU A 101 -11.60 6.74 -4.68
N GLN A 102 -11.62 7.85 -5.42
CA GLN A 102 -12.70 8.13 -6.38
C GLN A 102 -12.86 7.06 -7.47
N GLN A 103 -11.78 6.35 -7.80
CA GLN A 103 -11.77 5.29 -8.81
C GLN A 103 -11.93 3.88 -8.22
N SER A 104 -11.90 3.75 -6.90
CA SER A 104 -12.03 2.47 -6.21
C SER A 104 -13.48 1.97 -6.22
N ILE A 105 -13.65 0.66 -6.41
CA ILE A 105 -14.95 0.00 -6.28
C ILE A 105 -15.47 0.03 -4.84
N ASP A 106 -14.56 0.16 -3.86
CA ASP A 106 -14.86 0.20 -2.42
C ASP A 106 -15.10 1.63 -1.91
N ARG A 107 -15.23 2.61 -2.82
CA ARG A 107 -15.44 4.02 -2.43
C ARG A 107 -16.61 4.19 -1.48
N ASP A 108 -17.76 3.61 -1.83
CA ASP A 108 -18.99 3.81 -1.04
C ASP A 108 -18.92 3.08 0.30
N GLU A 109 -18.20 1.96 0.36
CA GLU A 109 -17.85 1.26 1.61
C GLU A 109 -17.06 2.18 2.55
N VAL A 110 -15.97 2.78 2.06
CA VAL A 110 -15.15 3.70 2.85
C VAL A 110 -15.96 4.92 3.32
N VAL A 111 -16.74 5.53 2.42
CA VAL A 111 -17.59 6.68 2.78
C VAL A 111 -18.61 6.30 3.84
N GLY A 112 -19.23 5.12 3.74
CA GLY A 112 -20.17 4.60 4.72
C GLY A 112 -19.53 4.40 6.09
N LEU A 113 -18.38 3.73 6.14
CA LEU A 113 -17.66 3.45 7.39
C LEU A 113 -17.15 4.73 8.05
N TYR A 114 -16.63 5.70 7.29
CA TYR A 114 -16.21 7.00 7.82
C TYR A 114 -17.39 7.78 8.42
N ARG A 115 -18.56 7.73 7.78
CA ARG A 115 -19.78 8.37 8.28
C ARG A 115 -20.23 7.76 9.61
N VAL A 116 -20.27 6.43 9.70
CA VAL A 116 -20.60 5.70 10.95
C VAL A 116 -19.61 6.03 12.06
N ALA A 117 -18.32 6.14 11.73
CA ALA A 117 -17.28 6.48 12.68
C ALA A 117 -17.20 7.97 13.06
N GLY A 118 -17.99 8.84 12.42
CA GLY A 118 -17.94 10.29 12.65
C GLY A 118 -16.61 10.94 12.24
N LEU A 119 -15.90 10.34 11.28
CA LEU A 119 -14.58 10.79 10.83
C LEU A 119 -14.67 11.72 9.60
N ASP A 120 -13.64 12.55 9.44
CA ASP A 120 -13.45 13.41 8.28
C ASP A 120 -12.53 12.69 7.27
N LEU A 121 -13.14 12.09 6.25
CA LEU A 121 -12.43 11.35 5.19
C LEU A 121 -11.48 12.26 4.42
N ASP A 122 -11.88 13.50 4.17
CA ASP A 122 -11.09 14.45 3.39
C ASP A 122 -9.83 14.88 4.13
N ARG A 123 -9.92 15.01 5.46
CA ARG A 123 -8.76 15.24 6.33
C ARG A 123 -7.76 14.10 6.25
N ASP A 124 -8.22 12.85 6.32
CA ASP A 124 -7.34 11.68 6.26
C ASP A 124 -6.69 11.53 4.87
N LEU A 125 -7.45 11.74 3.77
CA LEU A 125 -6.90 11.75 2.40
C LEU A 125 -5.86 12.87 2.18
N ALA A 126 -6.12 14.06 2.75
CA ALA A 126 -5.17 15.17 2.72
C ALA A 126 -3.92 14.88 3.57
N ALA A 127 -4.04 14.14 4.67
CA ALA A 127 -2.91 13.70 5.47
C ALA A 127 -2.05 12.68 4.71
N LEU A 128 -2.65 11.71 4.02
CA LEU A 128 -1.93 10.76 3.16
C LEU A 128 -1.16 11.47 2.04
N THR A 129 -1.78 12.46 1.41
CA THR A 129 -1.17 13.22 0.31
C THR A 129 0.00 14.11 0.80
N ARG A 130 -0.09 14.66 2.02
CA ARG A 130 0.96 15.51 2.64
C ARG A 130 2.03 14.72 3.40
N GLY A 131 1.80 13.44 3.69
CA GLY A 131 2.69 12.60 4.47
C GLY A 131 4.08 12.45 3.85
N ARG A 132 4.97 11.72 4.53
CA ARG A 132 6.37 11.52 4.07
C ARG A 132 6.38 10.94 2.65
N ARG A 133 6.73 11.78 1.69
CA ARG A 133 6.84 11.40 0.28
C ARG A 133 8.22 10.82 0.05
N SER A 134 8.27 9.64 -0.57
CA SER A 134 9.49 8.99 -1.00
C SER A 134 9.55 8.99 -2.52
N GLY A 135 10.70 9.40 -3.06
CA GLY A 135 11.04 9.16 -4.45
C GLY A 135 11.64 7.77 -4.61
N ARG A 136 11.61 7.26 -5.85
CA ARG A 136 12.38 6.08 -6.23
C ARG A 136 13.88 6.38 -6.07
N THR A 137 14.60 5.49 -5.41
CA THR A 137 16.05 5.60 -5.23
C THR A 137 16.67 4.26 -5.64
N LEU A 138 17.00 4.13 -6.93
CA LEU A 138 17.70 2.95 -7.47
C LEU A 138 19.15 3.30 -7.74
N GLN A 139 20.06 2.39 -7.43
CA GLN A 139 21.42 2.48 -7.95
C GLN A 139 21.41 2.08 -9.45
N ARG A 140 22.13 2.84 -10.30
CA ARG A 140 22.29 2.45 -11.71
C ARG A 140 23.05 1.12 -11.78
N SER A 141 22.56 0.21 -12.62
CA SER A 141 23.26 -1.04 -12.89
C SER A 141 24.57 -0.74 -13.63
N PRO A 142 25.72 -1.32 -13.20
CA PRO A 142 26.99 -1.19 -13.91
C PRO A 142 26.90 -1.64 -15.37
N ILE A 143 25.96 -2.55 -15.69
CA ILE A 143 25.70 -3.03 -17.05
C ILE A 143 25.10 -1.91 -17.92
N CYS A 144 24.19 -1.09 -17.39
CA CYS A 144 23.62 0.04 -18.13
C CYS A 144 24.68 1.13 -18.37
N ASP A 145 25.57 1.37 -17.42
CA ASP A 145 26.66 2.33 -17.57
C ASP A 145 27.73 1.80 -18.55
N ALA A 146 28.02 0.49 -18.57
CA ALA A 146 28.90 -0.15 -19.54
C ALA A 146 28.35 -0.15 -20.99
N ILE A 147 27.04 -0.33 -21.17
CA ILE A 147 26.39 -0.24 -22.48
C ILE A 147 26.38 1.21 -23.00
N SER A 148 26.15 2.18 -22.10
CA SER A 148 26.14 3.61 -22.44
C SER A 148 27.53 4.16 -22.77
N SER A 149 28.59 3.64 -22.13
CA SER A 149 29.98 4.04 -22.44
C SER A 149 30.50 3.40 -23.74
N SER A 150 30.03 2.21 -24.10
CA SER A 150 30.42 1.53 -25.34
C SER A 150 29.85 2.21 -26.61
N THR A 151 28.65 2.80 -26.52
CA THR A 151 28.03 3.54 -27.64
C THR A 151 28.65 4.92 -27.90
N ALA A 152 29.31 5.53 -26.91
CA ALA A 152 30.10 6.74 -27.13
C ALA A 152 31.37 6.48 -27.97
N GLY A 153 31.89 5.25 -27.97
CA GLY A 153 33.08 4.85 -28.73
C GLY A 153 32.85 4.56 -30.22
N LEU A 154 31.60 4.40 -30.66
CA LEU A 154 31.28 4.08 -32.07
C LEU A 154 31.00 5.30 -32.97
N ARG A 155 31.01 6.53 -32.45
CA ARG A 155 30.80 7.77 -33.25
C ARG A 155 32.07 8.40 -33.82
N SER A 156 33.24 7.75 -33.71
CA SER A 156 34.51 8.25 -34.28
C SER A 156 35.01 7.48 -35.51
N ARG A 157 34.19 6.59 -36.07
CA ARG A 157 34.49 5.88 -37.32
C ARG A 157 33.28 5.90 -38.24
N PHE A 158 32.93 7.08 -38.73
CA PHE A 158 32.43 7.37 -40.09
C PHE A 158 32.47 8.89 -40.29
#